data_AF-A0AAP6Y2M1-F1
#
_entry.id   AF-A0AAP6Y2M1-F1
#
_cell.length_a   1.000
_cell.length_b   1.000
_cell.length_c   1.000
_cell.angle_alpha   90.00
_cell.angle_beta   90.00
_cell.angle_gamma   90.00
#
_symmetry.space_group_name_H-M   'P 1'
#
loop_
_entity.id
_entity.type
_entity.pdbx_description
1 polymer ?
#
loop_
_entity_poly.entity_id
_entity_poly.type
_entity_poly.pdbx_seq_one_letter_code
_entity_poly.pdbx_strand_id
1 'polypeptide(L)'
;MLYKVVVLLALSVCILGKNAYANLLISPTRISFDERQRTAKVTVINTGDEYQTYRVLWSEKQAQPSGGYIQLAEATSESLSSMARLSPKQMRLAPGEKQTVKIAIRKPKGLASGEYRSHLLFQALPGENTNKTSSIKVNMIMSYSIPILLRKDMKQPEVAIEQAKLVLNESNQRPQFLLNIKREGKFSSYGKLSAYFVDSNNEQVKIAEIGNLSIYPEVDNAFVTLSLFSDKNLDKAGKVIFKYEGSQEYKDLTFAQYTLPLTSQSLNVLTVNDAK
;
A
#
# COMPACT_ATOMS: atom_id res chain seq x y z
N MET A 1 -24.09 4.23 -46.24
CA MET A 1 -24.81 4.08 -44.96
C MET A 1 -24.09 3.16 -43.97
N LEU A 2 -23.52 2.03 -44.41
CA LEU A 2 -22.81 1.06 -43.55
C LEU A 2 -21.71 1.65 -42.66
N TYR A 3 -20.84 2.53 -43.19
CA TYR A 3 -19.72 3.12 -42.42
C TYR A 3 -20.18 3.97 -41.23
N LYS A 4 -21.31 4.70 -41.37
CA LYS A 4 -21.88 5.50 -40.27
C LYS A 4 -22.43 4.61 -39.15
N VAL A 5 -22.98 3.44 -39.49
CA VAL A 5 -23.49 2.47 -38.51
C VAL A 5 -22.34 1.78 -37.77
N VAL A 6 -21.24 1.44 -38.46
CA VAL A 6 -20.04 0.85 -37.84
C VAL A 6 -19.36 1.83 -36.88
N VAL A 7 -19.26 3.11 -37.23
CA VAL A 7 -18.72 4.15 -36.34
C VAL A 7 -19.63 4.37 -35.12
N LEU A 8 -20.96 4.32 -35.28
CA LEU A 8 -21.90 4.43 -34.16
C LEU A 8 -21.81 3.21 -33.22
N LEU A 9 -21.66 2.00 -33.77
CA LEU A 9 -21.51 0.77 -33.00
C LEU A 9 -20.18 0.74 -32.23
N ALA A 10 -19.10 1.23 -32.85
CA ALA A 10 -17.80 1.37 -32.20
C ALA A 10 -17.81 2.41 -31.08
N LEU A 11 -18.54 3.52 -31.24
CA LEU A 11 -18.72 4.53 -30.16
C LEU A 11 -19.56 4.00 -28.99
N SER A 12 -20.56 3.15 -29.27
CA SER A 12 -21.43 2.58 -28.23
C SER A 12 -20.72 1.57 -27.32
N VAL A 13 -19.67 0.89 -27.81
CA VAL A 13 -18.90 -0.08 -27.02
C VAL A 13 -17.91 0.61 -26.07
N CYS A 14 -17.50 1.86 -26.37
CA CYS A 14 -16.58 2.63 -25.51
C CYS A 14 -17.23 3.24 -24.25
N ILE A 15 -18.57 3.24 -24.13
CA ILE A 15 -19.28 3.87 -23.00
C ILE A 15 -19.59 2.87 -21.88
N LEU A 16 -19.37 1.57 -22.11
CA LEU A 16 -19.50 0.52 -21.08
C LEU A 16 -18.23 0.42 -20.22
N GLY A 17 -17.70 1.57 -19.79
CA GLY A 17 -16.75 1.61 -18.69
C GLY A 17 -17.49 1.26 -17.41
N LYS A 18 -17.23 0.09 -16.83
CA LYS A 18 -17.69 -0.20 -15.47
C LYS A 18 -16.96 0.76 -14.53
N ASN A 19 -17.68 1.76 -14.01
CA ASN A 19 -17.20 2.57 -12.91
C ASN A 19 -16.92 1.62 -11.72
N ALA A 20 -15.65 1.50 -11.34
CA ALA A 20 -15.29 0.90 -10.08
C ALA A 20 -15.67 1.92 -8.99
N TYR A 21 -16.85 1.76 -8.40
CA TYR A 21 -17.30 2.64 -7.33
C TYR A 21 -16.58 2.27 -6.04
N ALA A 22 -15.66 3.15 -5.61
CA ALA A 22 -15.20 3.14 -4.24
C ALA A 22 -16.31 3.79 -3.40
N ASN A 23 -16.95 3.02 -2.52
CA ASN A 23 -18.08 3.51 -1.72
C ASN A 23 -17.65 4.13 -0.38
N LEU A 24 -16.34 4.14 -0.09
CA LEU A 24 -15.80 4.71 1.13
C LEU A 24 -14.48 5.42 0.89
N LEU A 25 -14.40 6.68 1.32
CA LEU A 25 -13.16 7.43 1.46
C LEU A 25 -12.75 7.43 2.94
N ILE A 26 -11.48 7.08 3.19
CA ILE A 26 -10.87 7.10 4.54
C ILE A 26 -9.64 8.00 4.51
N SER A 27 -9.55 8.94 5.47
CA SER A 27 -8.40 9.82 5.60
C SER A 27 -8.07 10.12 7.07
N PRO A 28 -6.80 9.98 7.50
CA PRO A 28 -5.65 9.48 6.72
C PRO A 28 -5.70 7.95 6.55
N THR A 29 -4.88 7.44 5.63
CA THR A 29 -4.73 5.99 5.36
C THR A 29 -3.68 5.30 6.23
N ARG A 30 -2.98 6.06 7.08
CA ARG A 30 -2.01 5.59 8.08
C ARG A 30 -1.97 6.59 9.22
N ILE A 31 -1.85 6.11 10.45
CA ILE A 31 -1.62 6.96 11.62
C ILE A 31 -0.39 6.43 12.35
N SER A 32 0.55 7.33 12.64
CA SER A 32 1.65 7.08 13.56
C SER A 32 1.55 8.08 14.70
N PHE A 33 1.32 7.59 15.92
CA PHE A 33 1.32 8.40 17.12
C PHE A 33 2.76 8.72 17.53
N ASP A 34 3.07 10.00 17.65
CA ASP A 34 4.29 10.44 18.29
C ASP A 34 4.24 10.26 19.84
N GLU A 35 5.33 10.60 20.52
CA GLU A 35 5.43 10.41 21.97
C GLU A 35 4.42 11.22 22.79
N ARG A 36 4.01 12.39 22.31
CA ARG A 36 3.14 13.35 23.01
C ARG A 36 1.69 13.19 22.60
N GLN A 37 1.43 12.76 21.38
CA GLN A 37 0.10 12.54 20.84
C GLN A 37 -0.59 11.40 21.61
N ARG A 38 -1.85 11.65 21.98
CA ARG A 38 -2.72 10.68 22.65
C ARG A 38 -4.02 10.44 21.91
N THR A 39 -4.35 11.30 20.95
CA THR A 39 -5.57 11.16 20.16
C THR A 39 -5.27 11.34 18.68
N ALA A 40 -6.01 10.63 17.85
CA ALA A 40 -6.01 10.81 16.40
C ALA A 40 -7.44 10.72 15.88
N LYS A 41 -7.66 11.26 14.69
CA LYS A 41 -8.96 11.26 14.01
C LYS A 41 -8.81 10.64 12.64
N VAL A 42 -9.73 9.75 12.31
CA VAL A 42 -9.91 9.21 10.97
C VAL A 42 -11.26 9.71 10.46
N THR A 43 -11.25 10.43 9.36
CA THR A 43 -12.44 10.83 8.64
C THR A 43 -12.85 9.73 7.68
N VAL A 44 -14.14 9.40 7.70
CA VAL A 44 -14.77 8.43 6.82
C VAL A 44 -15.89 9.14 6.07
N ILE A 45 -15.94 9.01 4.76
CA ILE A 45 -16.99 9.61 3.91
C ILE A 45 -17.57 8.51 3.04
N ASN A 46 -18.88 8.33 3.07
CA ASN A 46 -19.57 7.46 2.12
C ASN A 46 -19.61 8.16 0.76
N THR A 47 -18.84 7.65 -0.19
CA THR A 47 -18.76 8.17 -1.57
C THR A 47 -19.69 7.43 -2.53
N GLY A 48 -20.48 6.46 -2.02
CA GLY A 48 -21.57 5.83 -2.75
C GLY A 48 -22.85 6.64 -2.74
N ASP A 49 -23.88 6.08 -3.36
CA ASP A 49 -25.22 6.64 -3.57
C ASP A 49 -26.30 6.04 -2.67
N GLU A 50 -25.95 5.03 -1.85
CA GLU A 50 -26.83 4.40 -0.88
C GLU A 50 -26.37 4.60 0.58
N TYR A 51 -27.27 4.39 1.54
CA TYR A 51 -26.89 4.31 2.95
C TYR A 51 -26.01 3.09 3.21
N GLN A 52 -24.86 3.30 3.86
CA GLN A 52 -23.96 2.22 4.22
C GLN A 52 -23.66 2.23 5.71
N THR A 53 -23.73 1.04 6.33
CA THR A 53 -23.33 0.86 7.72
C THR A 53 -21.95 0.22 7.79
N TYR A 54 -21.08 0.77 8.64
CA TYR A 54 -19.74 0.27 8.89
C TYR A 54 -19.54 -0.04 10.37
N ARG A 55 -18.95 -1.20 10.65
CA ARG A 55 -18.39 -1.53 11.95
C ARG A 55 -16.89 -1.25 11.95
N VAL A 56 -16.41 -0.65 13.02
CA VAL A 56 -15.01 -0.27 13.21
C VAL A 56 -14.39 -1.18 14.27
N LEU A 57 -13.41 -1.96 13.86
CA LEU A 57 -12.79 -3.02 14.68
C LEU A 57 -11.28 -2.87 14.71
N TRP A 58 -10.66 -3.38 15.77
CA TRP A 58 -9.24 -3.68 15.75
C TRP A 58 -8.99 -5.00 15.00
N SER A 59 -7.91 -5.05 14.25
CA SER A 59 -7.48 -6.22 13.50
C SER A 59 -5.97 -6.36 13.64
N GLU A 60 -5.55 -7.48 14.21
CA GLU A 60 -4.13 -7.78 14.40
C GLU A 60 -3.57 -8.47 13.17
N LYS A 61 -2.44 -7.95 12.68
CA LYS A 61 -1.82 -8.44 11.45
C LYS A 61 -0.32 -8.36 11.53
N GLN A 62 0.33 -9.40 11.04
CA GLN A 62 1.78 -9.46 10.90
C GLN A 62 2.15 -9.32 9.42
N ALA A 63 3.14 -8.49 9.13
CA ALA A 63 3.62 -8.26 7.78
C ALA A 63 4.46 -9.44 7.29
N GLN A 64 4.50 -9.64 5.98
CA GLN A 64 5.29 -10.68 5.34
C GLN A 64 6.47 -10.08 4.56
N PRO A 65 7.60 -10.81 4.43
CA PRO A 65 8.77 -10.38 3.66
C PRO A 65 8.46 -9.93 2.22
N SER A 66 7.56 -10.63 1.53
CA SER A 66 7.17 -10.33 0.14
C SER A 66 6.08 -9.26 0.02
N GLY A 67 5.74 -8.57 1.11
CA GLY A 67 4.56 -7.72 1.21
C GLY A 67 3.30 -8.50 1.56
N GLY A 68 2.22 -7.76 1.87
CA GLY A 68 0.99 -8.33 2.39
C GLY A 68 1.04 -8.61 3.89
N TYR A 69 -0.02 -9.27 4.38
CA TYR A 69 -0.23 -9.51 5.80
C TYR A 69 -0.85 -10.88 6.06
N ILE A 70 -0.45 -11.51 7.16
CA ILE A 70 -1.22 -12.58 7.81
C ILE A 70 -2.09 -11.98 8.91
N GLN A 71 -3.34 -12.43 8.99
CA GLN A 71 -4.23 -12.08 10.10
C GLN A 71 -3.82 -12.89 11.34
N LEU A 72 -3.66 -12.21 12.47
CA LEU A 72 -3.45 -12.86 13.76
C LEU A 72 -4.79 -13.06 14.46
N ALA A 73 -4.94 -14.21 15.13
CA ALA A 73 -6.16 -14.53 15.88
C ALA A 73 -6.27 -13.70 17.17
N GLU A 74 -5.13 -13.41 17.80
CA GLU A 74 -5.04 -12.71 19.08
C GLU A 74 -4.01 -11.58 19.05
N ALA A 75 -4.12 -10.67 20.01
CA ALA A 75 -3.16 -9.60 20.21
C ALA A 75 -1.84 -10.12 20.79
N THR A 76 -0.74 -9.58 20.29
CA THR A 76 0.63 -9.85 20.74
C THR A 76 1.13 -8.75 21.68
N SER A 77 2.35 -8.90 22.23
CA SER A 77 3.01 -7.83 23.00
C SER A 77 3.17 -6.54 22.20
N GLU A 78 3.33 -6.65 20.88
CA GLU A 78 3.51 -5.52 19.95
C GLU A 78 2.18 -4.99 19.41
N SER A 79 1.04 -5.51 19.87
CA SER A 79 -0.28 -5.02 19.44
C SER A 79 -0.68 -3.73 20.16
N LEU A 80 -1.12 -2.74 19.38
CA LEU A 80 -1.53 -1.42 19.88
C LEU A 80 -2.95 -1.44 20.48
N SER A 81 -3.82 -2.34 20.02
CA SER A 81 -5.25 -2.35 20.34
C SER A 81 -5.55 -2.42 21.84
N SER A 82 -4.74 -3.15 22.61
CA SER A 82 -4.88 -3.28 24.08
C SER A 82 -4.70 -1.93 24.81
N MET A 83 -4.01 -0.98 24.19
CA MET A 83 -3.70 0.34 24.74
C MET A 83 -4.59 1.43 24.12
N ALA A 84 -5.55 1.08 23.27
CA ALA A 84 -6.27 2.02 22.43
C ALA A 84 -7.80 1.86 22.55
N ARG A 85 -8.50 3.00 22.54
CA ARG A 85 -9.96 3.05 22.47
C ARG A 85 -10.37 3.77 21.20
N LEU A 86 -11.44 3.28 20.57
CA LEU A 86 -12.00 3.87 19.36
C LEU A 86 -13.47 4.24 19.58
N SER A 87 -13.91 5.34 18.99
CA SER A 87 -15.31 5.76 19.00
C SER A 87 -15.66 6.60 17.75
N PRO A 88 -16.81 6.36 17.09
CA PRO A 88 -17.77 5.28 17.38
C PRO A 88 -17.28 3.92 16.87
N LYS A 89 -17.83 2.82 17.41
CA LYS A 89 -17.56 1.44 16.94
C LYS A 89 -18.43 1.02 15.76
N GLN A 90 -19.51 1.76 15.49
CA GLN A 90 -20.39 1.54 14.35
C GLN A 90 -20.95 2.89 13.91
N MET A 91 -21.11 3.06 12.60
CA MET A 91 -21.71 4.25 12.01
C MET A 91 -22.55 3.86 10.80
N ARG A 92 -23.69 4.52 10.63
CA ARG A 92 -24.49 4.48 9.41
C ARG A 92 -24.32 5.83 8.72
N LEU A 93 -23.96 5.81 7.45
CA LEU A 93 -23.62 7.00 6.66
C LEU A 93 -24.56 7.09 5.46
N ALA A 94 -25.24 8.23 5.32
CA ALA A 94 -25.93 8.60 4.09
C ALA A 94 -24.92 8.87 2.95
N PRO A 95 -25.36 8.93 1.69
CA PRO A 95 -24.54 9.37 0.57
C PRO A 95 -23.89 10.74 0.84
N GLY A 96 -22.57 10.83 0.68
CA GLY A 96 -21.78 12.03 0.97
C GLY A 96 -21.61 12.34 2.47
N GLU A 97 -22.23 11.58 3.38
CA GLU A 97 -22.12 11.82 4.81
C GLU A 97 -20.70 11.53 5.30
N LYS A 98 -20.19 12.47 6.10
CA LYS A 98 -18.89 12.42 6.74
C LYS A 98 -19.04 12.08 8.21
N GLN A 99 -18.25 11.11 8.68
CA GLN A 99 -18.13 10.77 10.09
C GLN A 99 -16.66 10.75 10.53
N THR A 100 -16.41 11.06 11.80
CA THR A 100 -15.06 11.01 12.39
C THR A 100 -14.97 9.88 13.42
N VAL A 101 -14.04 8.96 13.21
CA VAL A 101 -13.60 8.00 14.23
C VAL A 101 -12.44 8.61 15.02
N LYS A 102 -12.60 8.71 16.33
CA LYS A 102 -11.56 9.13 17.26
C LYS A 102 -10.85 7.89 17.82
N ILE A 103 -9.53 7.87 17.75
CA ILE A 103 -8.68 6.90 18.42
C ILE A 103 -8.00 7.60 19.60
N ALA A 104 -8.07 7.01 20.78
CA ALA A 104 -7.42 7.51 21.99
C ALA A 104 -6.49 6.45 22.58
N ILE A 105 -5.22 6.78 22.76
CA ILE A 105 -4.18 5.91 23.32
C ILE A 105 -4.02 6.17 24.82
N ARG A 106 -4.06 5.10 25.61
CA ARG A 106 -3.70 5.09 27.03
C ARG A 106 -2.48 4.19 27.23
N LYS A 107 -1.29 4.80 27.17
CA LYS A 107 -0.01 4.10 27.36
C LYS A 107 0.06 3.55 28.80
N PRO A 108 0.36 2.25 29.01
CA PRO A 108 0.57 1.71 30.35
C PRO A 108 1.85 2.30 30.97
N LYS A 109 1.91 2.33 32.30
CA LYS A 109 3.12 2.75 33.02
C LYS A 109 4.24 1.75 32.72
N GLY A 110 5.42 2.25 32.38
CA GLY A 110 6.57 1.39 32.07
C GLY A 110 6.53 0.70 30.71
N LEU A 111 5.68 1.16 29.75
CA LEU A 111 5.70 0.66 28.36
C LEU A 111 7.14 0.62 27.84
N ALA A 112 7.56 -0.49 27.24
CA ALA A 112 8.91 -0.65 26.73
C ALA A 112 9.17 0.24 25.48
N SER A 113 10.43 0.55 25.21
CA SER A 113 10.82 1.18 23.94
C SER A 113 10.58 0.20 22.79
N GLY A 114 9.85 0.64 21.78
CA GLY A 114 9.44 -0.18 20.65
C GLY A 114 8.34 0.45 19.82
N GLU A 115 7.94 -0.29 18.78
CA GLU A 115 6.84 0.05 17.89
C GLU A 115 5.69 -0.93 18.10
N TYR A 116 4.53 -0.38 18.45
CA TYR A 116 3.30 -1.13 18.63
C TYR A 116 2.37 -0.84 17.46
N ARG A 117 1.76 -1.88 16.87
CA ARG A 117 0.93 -1.74 15.68
C ARG A 117 -0.29 -2.65 15.71
N SER A 118 -1.42 -2.06 15.35
CA SER A 118 -2.67 -2.76 15.04
C SER A 118 -3.30 -2.10 13.82
N HIS A 119 -4.34 -2.70 13.25
CA HIS A 119 -5.06 -2.10 12.13
C HIS A 119 -6.48 -1.76 12.52
N LEU A 120 -6.96 -0.62 12.04
CA LEU A 120 -8.35 -0.23 12.15
C LEU A 120 -9.09 -0.76 10.92
N LEU A 121 -9.99 -1.71 11.13
CA LEU A 121 -10.82 -2.33 10.11
C LEU A 121 -12.20 -1.66 10.05
N PHE A 122 -12.55 -1.12 8.89
CA PHE A 122 -13.88 -0.63 8.53
C PHE A 122 -14.59 -1.71 7.74
N GLN A 123 -15.40 -2.51 8.44
CA GLN A 123 -16.16 -3.60 7.85
C GLN A 123 -17.55 -3.11 7.46
N ALA A 124 -17.87 -3.15 6.17
CA ALA A 124 -19.24 -2.90 5.71
C ALA A 124 -20.17 -3.99 6.27
N LEU A 125 -21.35 -3.58 6.75
CA LEU A 125 -22.43 -4.50 7.08
C LEU A 125 -23.39 -4.58 5.88
N PRO A 126 -23.91 -5.77 5.56
CA PRO A 126 -24.89 -5.90 4.49
C PRO A 126 -26.13 -5.06 4.82
N GLY A 127 -26.64 -4.34 3.81
CA GLY A 127 -27.92 -3.63 3.92
C GLY A 127 -29.09 -4.59 4.09
N GLU A 128 -30.20 -4.09 4.63
CA GLU A 128 -31.44 -4.87 4.73
C GLU A 128 -32.01 -5.10 3.32
N ASN A 129 -31.92 -6.33 2.83
CA ASN A 129 -32.53 -6.72 1.55
C ASN A 129 -34.03 -6.98 1.77
N THR A 130 -34.89 -6.01 1.41
CA THR A 130 -36.35 -6.13 1.55
C THR A 130 -37.05 -6.87 0.41
N ASN A 131 -36.34 -7.18 -0.70
CA ASN A 131 -36.95 -7.83 -1.87
C ASN A 131 -36.35 -9.23 -2.14
N LYS A 132 -37.11 -10.27 -1.78
CA LYS A 132 -36.84 -11.67 -2.11
C LYS A 132 -37.37 -11.99 -3.52
N THR A 133 -36.55 -11.77 -4.54
CA THR A 133 -36.77 -12.32 -5.89
C THR A 133 -35.77 -13.44 -6.14
N SER A 134 -36.23 -14.56 -6.72
CA SER A 134 -35.41 -15.72 -7.10
C SER A 134 -34.48 -15.38 -8.27
N SER A 135 -33.41 -14.66 -7.97
CA SER A 135 -32.32 -14.31 -8.89
C SER A 135 -31.01 -14.42 -8.12
N ILE A 136 -29.97 -15.02 -8.71
CA ILE A 136 -28.64 -15.06 -8.10
C ILE A 136 -28.09 -13.63 -8.05
N LYS A 137 -27.95 -13.07 -6.84
CA LYS A 137 -27.32 -11.77 -6.60
C LYS A 137 -26.00 -11.99 -5.86
N VAL A 138 -24.90 -11.53 -6.44
CA VAL A 138 -23.59 -11.51 -5.78
C VAL A 138 -23.47 -10.22 -4.99
N ASN A 139 -23.57 -10.31 -3.66
CA ASN A 139 -23.39 -9.16 -2.77
C ASN A 139 -21.93 -9.11 -2.31
N MET A 140 -21.16 -8.15 -2.84
CA MET A 140 -19.78 -7.92 -2.39
C MET A 140 -19.77 -7.00 -1.17
N ILE A 141 -19.18 -7.46 -0.06
CA ILE A 141 -19.00 -6.67 1.16
C ILE A 141 -17.54 -6.19 1.22
N MET A 142 -17.34 -4.90 0.96
CA MET A 142 -16.00 -4.29 1.00
C MET A 142 -15.59 -3.93 2.42
N SER A 143 -14.36 -4.29 2.80
CA SER A 143 -13.77 -3.90 4.08
C SER A 143 -12.43 -3.20 3.85
N TYR A 144 -12.17 -2.14 4.61
CA TYR A 144 -10.95 -1.33 4.48
C TYR A 144 -10.14 -1.39 5.77
N SER A 145 -8.82 -1.43 5.68
CA SER A 145 -7.94 -1.58 6.83
C SER A 145 -6.79 -0.59 6.76
N ILE A 146 -6.59 0.21 7.82
CA ILE A 146 -5.48 1.17 7.91
C ILE A 146 -4.58 0.83 9.10
N PRO A 147 -3.24 0.91 8.97
CA PRO A 147 -2.33 0.70 10.07
C PRO A 147 -2.33 1.88 11.04
N ILE A 148 -2.38 1.57 12.33
CA ILE A 148 -2.26 2.51 13.44
C ILE A 148 -1.02 2.09 14.24
N LEU A 149 -0.05 3.00 14.35
CA LEU A 149 1.22 2.77 15.00
C LEU A 149 1.37 3.66 16.23
N LEU A 150 1.99 3.14 17.27
CA LEU A 150 2.50 3.89 18.41
C LEU A 150 3.98 3.60 18.53
N ARG A 151 4.81 4.65 18.52
CA ARG A 151 6.24 4.51 18.76
C ARG A 151 6.62 5.15 20.08
N LYS A 152 7.45 4.43 20.83
CA LYS A 152 8.03 4.92 22.08
C LYS A 152 9.56 4.91 21.97
N ASP A 153 10.19 6.02 22.32
CA ASP A 153 11.64 6.23 22.26
C ASP A 153 12.16 5.96 20.84
N MET A 154 11.47 6.55 19.85
CA MET A 154 11.67 6.28 18.43
C MET A 154 13.10 6.58 18.00
N LYS A 155 13.71 5.60 17.30
CA LYS A 155 15.00 5.74 16.62
C LYS A 155 14.83 5.42 15.15
N GLN A 156 15.72 5.99 14.33
CA GLN A 156 15.79 5.65 12.92
C GLN A 156 16.20 4.16 12.77
N PRO A 157 15.49 3.37 11.95
CA PRO A 157 15.95 2.03 11.60
C PRO A 157 17.12 2.09 10.62
N GLU A 158 17.99 1.11 10.70
CA GLU A 158 19.03 0.90 9.70
C GLU A 158 18.44 0.13 8.54
N VAL A 159 18.69 0.59 7.31
CA VAL A 159 18.11 0.01 6.11
C VAL A 159 19.17 -0.03 5.02
N ALA A 160 19.28 -1.17 4.34
CA ALA A 160 20.18 -1.36 3.22
C ALA A 160 19.47 -2.09 2.08
N ILE A 161 19.68 -1.67 0.84
CA ILE A 161 19.32 -2.46 -0.32
C ILE A 161 20.53 -3.35 -0.60
N GLU A 162 20.40 -4.66 -0.34
CA GLU A 162 21.52 -5.60 -0.46
C GLU A 162 21.69 -6.10 -1.89
N GLN A 163 20.57 -6.23 -2.62
CA GLN A 163 20.56 -6.75 -3.98
C GLN A 163 19.43 -6.11 -4.78
N ALA A 164 19.69 -5.88 -6.06
CA ALA A 164 18.67 -5.59 -7.07
C ALA A 164 18.94 -6.44 -8.32
N LYS A 165 17.87 -6.93 -8.96
CA LYS A 165 17.93 -7.75 -10.18
C LYS A 165 16.86 -7.29 -11.17
N LEU A 166 17.21 -7.21 -12.44
CA LEU A 166 16.27 -7.02 -13.55
C LEU A 166 15.72 -8.38 -13.97
N VAL A 167 14.41 -8.52 -14.07
CA VAL A 167 13.72 -9.73 -14.51
C VAL A 167 12.54 -9.38 -15.41
N LEU A 168 12.03 -10.36 -16.15
CA LEU A 168 10.74 -10.26 -16.82
C LEU A 168 9.62 -10.72 -15.88
N ASN A 169 8.50 -10.00 -15.91
CA ASN A 169 7.27 -10.44 -15.27
C ASN A 169 6.66 -11.60 -16.08
N GLU A 170 6.40 -12.73 -15.43
CA GLU A 170 5.93 -13.94 -16.12
C GLU A 170 4.58 -13.75 -16.83
N SER A 171 3.69 -12.91 -16.28
CA SER A 171 2.33 -12.75 -16.79
C SER A 171 2.23 -11.81 -17.99
N ASN A 172 3.08 -10.81 -18.09
CA ASN A 172 2.97 -9.77 -19.14
C ASN A 172 4.29 -9.49 -19.87
N GLN A 173 5.36 -10.22 -19.53
CA GLN A 173 6.68 -10.10 -20.13
C GLN A 173 7.25 -8.67 -20.06
N ARG A 174 6.79 -7.84 -19.12
CA ARG A 174 7.37 -6.50 -18.90
C ARG A 174 8.57 -6.58 -17.97
N PRO A 175 9.63 -5.78 -18.20
CA PRO A 175 10.74 -5.68 -17.27
C PRO A 175 10.28 -5.15 -15.91
N GLN A 176 10.86 -5.71 -14.84
CA GLN A 176 10.67 -5.28 -13.45
C GLN A 176 11.93 -5.54 -12.63
N PHE A 177 12.05 -4.86 -11.50
CA PHE A 177 13.16 -5.06 -10.57
C PHE A 177 12.73 -5.84 -9.34
N LEU A 178 13.49 -6.86 -8.96
CA LEU A 178 13.39 -7.53 -7.67
C LEU A 178 14.50 -7.01 -6.77
N LEU A 179 14.15 -6.50 -5.60
CA LEU A 179 15.09 -5.98 -4.61
C LEU A 179 14.98 -6.76 -3.30
N ASN A 180 16.14 -7.06 -2.70
CA ASN A 180 16.23 -7.48 -1.31
C ASN A 180 16.64 -6.28 -0.46
N ILE A 181 15.81 -5.94 0.53
CA ILE A 181 16.03 -4.81 1.42
C ILE A 181 16.11 -5.33 2.84
N LYS A 182 17.28 -5.18 3.45
CA LYS A 182 17.52 -5.51 4.85
C LYS A 182 17.16 -4.32 5.74
N ARG A 183 16.49 -4.59 6.86
CA ARG A 183 16.13 -3.60 7.88
C ARG A 183 16.50 -4.12 9.25
N GLU A 184 17.18 -3.31 10.05
CA GLU A 184 17.54 -3.60 11.42
C GLU A 184 17.00 -2.55 12.40
N GLY A 185 16.84 -2.95 13.67
CA GLY A 185 16.35 -2.12 14.75
C GLY A 185 14.88 -2.38 15.12
N LYS A 186 14.34 -1.58 16.05
CA LYS A 186 13.01 -1.80 16.66
C LYS A 186 11.86 -1.07 15.97
N PHE A 187 12.14 -0.27 14.95
CA PHE A 187 11.15 0.61 14.31
C PHE A 187 11.03 0.28 12.82
N SER A 188 9.84 0.50 12.27
CA SER A 188 9.62 0.32 10.84
C SER A 188 10.24 1.44 10.02
N SER A 189 10.71 1.13 8.81
CA SER A 189 10.93 2.17 7.80
C SER A 189 9.60 2.52 7.13
N TYR A 190 9.46 3.76 6.67
CA TYR A 190 8.31 4.18 5.88
C TYR A 190 8.68 5.26 4.87
N GLY A 191 8.35 5.04 3.61
CA GLY A 191 8.86 5.90 2.54
C GLY A 191 8.35 5.57 1.14
N LYS A 192 9.13 6.00 0.16
CA LYS A 192 8.98 5.67 -1.26
C LYS A 192 10.30 5.09 -1.76
N LEU A 193 10.22 4.03 -2.55
CA LEU A 193 11.35 3.46 -3.26
C LEU A 193 11.23 3.82 -4.73
N SER A 194 12.20 4.53 -5.25
CA SER A 194 12.26 5.00 -6.64
C SER A 194 13.43 4.35 -7.38
N ALA A 195 13.24 4.06 -8.67
CA ALA A 195 14.31 3.66 -9.57
C ALA A 195 14.52 4.76 -10.64
N TYR A 196 15.76 5.17 -10.82
CA TYR A 196 16.17 6.15 -11.81
C TYR A 196 17.15 5.52 -12.79
N PHE A 197 16.82 5.51 -14.07
CA PHE A 197 17.75 5.13 -15.13
C PHE A 197 18.68 6.30 -15.42
N VAL A 198 19.96 6.01 -15.59
CA VAL A 198 21.00 6.95 -16.01
C VAL A 198 21.68 6.37 -17.23
N ASP A 199 21.60 7.08 -18.35
CA ASP A 199 22.18 6.68 -19.63
C ASP A 199 23.68 7.06 -19.72
N SER A 200 24.28 6.84 -20.89
CA SER A 200 25.68 7.19 -21.17
C SER A 200 25.96 8.70 -21.16
N ASN A 201 24.94 9.54 -21.35
CA ASN A 201 25.03 10.99 -21.35
C ASN A 201 24.82 11.59 -19.95
N ASN A 202 24.68 10.74 -18.93
CA ASN A 202 24.31 11.09 -17.56
C ASN A 202 22.91 11.74 -17.44
N GLU A 203 22.03 11.54 -18.42
CA GLU A 203 20.63 11.95 -18.27
C GLU A 203 19.91 11.01 -17.30
N GLN A 204 19.22 11.57 -16.31
CA GLN A 204 18.54 10.80 -15.28
C GLN A 204 17.01 10.86 -15.46
N VAL A 205 16.38 9.70 -15.62
CA VAL A 205 14.93 9.56 -15.78
C VAL A 205 14.37 8.62 -14.72
N LYS A 206 13.29 9.03 -14.04
CA LYS A 206 12.57 8.13 -13.12
C LYS A 206 11.78 7.11 -13.93
N ILE A 207 12.00 5.82 -13.67
CA ILE A 207 11.43 4.72 -14.46
C ILE A 207 10.49 3.81 -13.67
N ALA A 208 10.58 3.81 -12.34
CA ALA A 208 9.68 3.08 -11.46
C ALA A 208 9.60 3.76 -10.08
N GLU A 209 8.48 3.61 -9.39
CA GLU A 209 8.32 4.04 -8.01
C GLU A 209 7.26 3.18 -7.31
N ILE A 210 7.52 2.82 -6.06
CA ILE A 210 6.51 2.35 -5.13
C ILE A 210 6.47 3.31 -3.94
N GLY A 211 5.32 3.98 -3.77
CA GLY A 211 5.06 4.85 -2.63
C GLY A 211 4.50 4.08 -1.45
N ASN A 212 4.51 4.71 -0.27
CA ASN A 212 3.97 4.15 0.98
C ASN A 212 4.55 2.78 1.36
N LEU A 213 5.79 2.50 0.98
CA LEU A 213 6.49 1.28 1.35
C LEU A 213 6.81 1.32 2.85
N SER A 214 6.41 0.27 3.57
CA SER A 214 6.78 0.04 4.97
C SER A 214 7.48 -1.31 5.12
N ILE A 215 8.58 -1.32 5.86
CA ILE A 215 9.24 -2.56 6.31
C ILE A 215 9.17 -2.57 7.82
N TYR A 216 8.42 -3.50 8.40
CA TYR A 216 8.09 -3.52 9.83
C TYR A 216 9.12 -4.28 10.68
N PRO A 217 9.15 -4.08 12.02
CA PRO A 217 10.12 -4.71 12.90
C PRO A 217 10.17 -6.24 12.85
N GLU A 218 9.06 -6.90 12.52
CA GLU A 218 9.05 -8.36 12.37
C GLU A 218 9.63 -8.87 11.03
N VAL A 219 9.95 -7.95 10.09
CA VAL A 219 10.54 -8.25 8.78
C VAL A 219 11.95 -7.67 8.73
N ASP A 220 12.94 -8.54 8.84
CA ASP A 220 14.36 -8.15 8.73
C ASP A 220 14.83 -8.09 7.28
N ASN A 221 14.23 -8.89 6.40
CA ASN A 221 14.52 -8.91 4.96
C ASN A 221 13.21 -8.80 4.18
N ALA A 222 13.09 -7.78 3.35
CA ALA A 222 11.92 -7.53 2.50
C ALA A 222 12.26 -7.75 1.02
N PHE A 223 11.39 -8.46 0.32
CA PHE A 223 11.49 -8.73 -1.11
C PHE A 223 10.51 -7.81 -1.85
N VAL A 224 11.03 -6.75 -2.46
CA VAL A 224 10.22 -5.71 -3.11
C VAL A 224 10.31 -5.85 -4.62
N THR A 225 9.16 -5.83 -5.28
CA THR A 225 9.07 -5.77 -6.75
C THR A 225 8.75 -4.34 -7.19
N LEU A 226 9.59 -3.76 -8.03
CA LEU A 226 9.32 -2.48 -8.71
C LEU A 226 9.02 -2.74 -10.18
N SER A 227 7.76 -2.54 -10.56
CA SER A 227 7.36 -2.52 -11.96
C SER A 227 7.68 -1.16 -12.59
N LEU A 228 8.14 -1.19 -13.84
CA LEU A 228 8.32 0.04 -14.62
C LEU A 228 6.98 0.77 -14.80
N PHE A 229 7.04 2.09 -14.92
CA PHE A 229 5.91 2.88 -15.42
C PHE A 229 5.49 2.39 -16.80
N SER A 230 4.20 2.50 -17.11
CA SER A 230 3.61 1.92 -18.32
C SER A 230 4.24 2.45 -19.61
N ASP A 231 4.67 3.70 -19.62
CA ASP A 231 5.32 4.42 -20.72
C ASP A 231 6.85 4.22 -20.78
N LYS A 232 7.43 3.45 -19.85
CA LYS A 232 8.88 3.21 -19.75
C LYS A 232 9.25 1.79 -20.16
N ASN A 233 10.44 1.67 -20.74
CA ASN A 233 11.09 0.41 -21.09
C ASN A 233 12.60 0.48 -20.79
N LEU A 234 13.29 -0.65 -20.86
CA LEU A 234 14.73 -0.76 -20.68
C LEU A 234 15.35 -1.48 -21.88
N ASP A 235 15.81 -0.71 -22.86
CA ASP A 235 16.40 -1.19 -24.12
C ASP A 235 17.86 -0.76 -24.30
N LYS A 236 18.39 0.07 -23.38
CA LYS A 236 19.71 0.67 -23.46
C LYS A 236 20.57 0.33 -22.26
N ALA A 237 21.87 0.18 -22.51
CA ALA A 237 22.86 0.05 -21.45
C ALA A 237 22.99 1.36 -20.64
N GLY A 238 23.37 1.23 -19.38
CA GLY A 238 23.46 2.36 -18.45
C GLY A 238 23.55 1.87 -17.01
N LYS A 239 22.93 2.58 -16.08
CA LYS A 239 22.79 2.14 -14.69
C LYS A 239 21.44 2.55 -14.13
N VAL A 240 20.96 1.80 -13.15
CA VAL A 240 19.75 2.13 -12.39
C VAL A 240 20.13 2.45 -10.96
N ILE A 241 19.77 3.64 -10.51
CA ILE A 241 19.97 4.08 -9.14
C ILE A 241 18.64 3.92 -8.40
N PHE A 242 18.61 3.04 -7.42
CA PHE A 242 17.50 2.87 -6.50
C PHE A 242 17.69 3.77 -5.28
N LYS A 243 16.64 4.49 -4.88
CA LYS A 243 16.64 5.32 -3.67
C LYS A 243 15.42 5.00 -2.83
N TYR A 244 15.65 4.59 -1.59
CA TYR A 244 14.60 4.47 -0.58
C TYR A 244 14.61 5.72 0.29
N GLU A 245 13.62 6.60 0.06
CA GLU A 245 13.52 7.91 0.73
C GLU A 245 12.35 7.88 1.71
N GLY A 246 12.57 8.44 2.91
CA GLY A 246 11.59 8.46 3.98
C GLY A 246 10.42 9.42 3.71
N SER A 247 9.28 9.08 4.29
CA SER A 247 8.03 9.85 4.22
C SER A 247 7.50 10.15 5.61
N GLN A 248 6.67 11.19 5.73
CA GLN A 248 6.02 11.61 7.00
C GLN A 248 7.05 11.84 8.13
N GLU A 249 7.05 11.01 9.16
CA GLU A 249 7.99 11.10 10.28
C GLU A 249 9.46 10.92 9.88
N TYR A 250 9.72 10.38 8.68
CA TYR A 250 11.04 10.21 8.09
C TYR A 250 11.28 11.16 6.92
N LYS A 251 10.54 12.27 6.83
CA LYS A 251 10.76 13.26 5.78
C LYS A 251 12.23 13.72 5.77
N ASP A 252 12.77 13.93 4.57
CA ASP A 252 14.14 14.39 4.33
C ASP A 252 15.24 13.37 4.69
N LEU A 253 14.86 12.14 5.09
CA LEU A 253 15.78 11.04 5.30
C LEU A 253 15.94 10.20 4.02
N THR A 254 17.17 9.87 3.66
CA THR A 254 17.45 8.77 2.71
C THR A 254 17.84 7.54 3.50
N PHE A 255 17.03 6.49 3.44
CA PHE A 255 17.29 5.23 4.12
C PHE A 255 18.42 4.46 3.44
N ALA A 256 18.35 4.30 2.12
CA ALA A 256 19.32 3.52 1.36
C ALA A 256 19.40 3.97 -0.10
N GLN A 257 20.57 3.76 -0.71
CA GLN A 257 20.79 3.90 -2.14
C GLN A 257 21.56 2.68 -2.67
N TYR A 258 21.18 2.19 -3.85
CA TYR A 258 21.87 1.10 -4.52
C TYR A 258 21.96 1.36 -6.02
N THR A 259 23.08 0.99 -6.65
CA THR A 259 23.27 1.16 -8.09
C THR A 259 23.41 -0.20 -8.74
N LEU A 260 22.52 -0.50 -9.69
CA LEU A 260 22.59 -1.68 -10.55
C LEU A 260 23.14 -1.26 -11.92
N PRO A 261 24.32 -1.75 -12.34
CA PRO A 261 24.77 -1.61 -13.71
C PRO A 261 23.84 -2.35 -14.67
N LEU A 262 23.43 -1.70 -15.76
CA LEU A 262 22.72 -2.32 -16.87
C LEU A 262 23.68 -2.48 -18.05
N THR A 263 24.27 -3.67 -18.17
CA THR A 263 25.12 -4.06 -19.31
C THR A 263 24.28 -4.73 -20.40
N SER A 264 24.81 -4.87 -21.62
CA SER A 264 24.15 -5.63 -22.69
C SER A 264 23.79 -7.06 -22.24
N GLN A 265 24.64 -7.70 -21.44
CA GLN A 265 24.36 -9.02 -20.87
C GLN A 265 23.16 -9.02 -19.91
N SER A 266 22.99 -7.96 -19.10
CA SER A 266 21.82 -7.85 -18.22
C SER A 266 20.52 -7.59 -18.98
N LEU A 267 20.60 -6.96 -20.16
CA LEU A 267 19.46 -6.74 -21.05
C LEU A 267 19.07 -8.00 -21.84
N ASN A 268 19.98 -8.96 -22.02
CA ASN A 268 19.67 -10.24 -22.66
C ASN A 268 18.56 -11.00 -21.92
N VAL A 269 18.38 -10.77 -20.61
CA VAL A 269 17.25 -11.33 -19.84
C VAL A 269 15.89 -10.90 -20.42
N LEU A 270 15.84 -9.77 -21.12
CA LEU A 270 14.63 -9.24 -21.76
C LEU A 270 14.36 -9.84 -23.15
N THR A 271 15.32 -10.52 -23.76
CA THR A 271 15.22 -11.03 -25.14
C THR A 271 14.99 -12.55 -25.24
N VAL A 272 14.86 -13.27 -24.11
CA VAL A 272 14.91 -14.76 -24.09
C VAL A 272 13.63 -15.45 -24.63
N ASN A 273 12.54 -14.74 -24.92
CA ASN A 273 11.26 -15.40 -25.28
C ASN A 273 10.79 -15.26 -26.74
N ASP A 274 11.59 -14.71 -27.67
CA ASP A 274 11.27 -14.73 -29.11
C ASP A 274 11.59 -16.07 -29.80
N ALA A 275 11.94 -17.11 -29.04
CA ALA A 275 12.24 -18.45 -29.56
C ALA A 275 11.51 -19.54 -28.76
N LYS A 276 10.18 -19.58 -28.83
CA LYS A 276 9.37 -20.79 -28.63
C LYS A 276 8.00 -20.71 -29.28
#